data_AF-A0A2V6PN21-F1
#
_entry.id   AF-A0A2V6PN21-F1
#
_cell.length_a   1.000
_cell.length_b   1.000
_cell.length_c   1.000
_cell.angle_alpha   90.00
_cell.angle_beta   90.00
_cell.angle_gamma   90.00
#
_symmetry.space_group_name_H-M   'P 1'
#
loop_
_entity.id
_entity.type
_entity.pdbx_description
1 polymer ?
#
loop_
_entity_poly.entity_id
_entity_poly.type
_entity_poly.pdbx_seq_one_letter_code
_entity_poly.pdbx_strand_id
1 'polypeptide(L)'
;LYAKARVNDPEGDPPQFGQQQADALGIIAEAALAHELDPGPSTDRYQVVVHVDAPVLADPDQPGQSVLDDGQHVTAVTSQRLACDASRIVMRHDPDERAVEVGARTRTITPALRRALQHRDRGCRFPGCGLPFTQGHHIRHWAQGGPTTLSNLTLLCRRHHRSVHEDGFRVERLPDGELDFRRPDGRRLDAAPPLPPVPDDVIGVLRAENEAAGLQLDGRAARGTWDGTRFSVGRAIDVLHPRAIGY
;
A
#
# COMPACT_ATOMS: atom_id res chain seq x y z
N LEU A 1 -19.11 14.61 -20.51
CA LEU A 1 -18.86 14.62 -21.99
C LEU A 1 -17.51 13.99 -22.39
N TYR A 2 -16.57 13.79 -21.46
CA TYR A 2 -15.27 13.14 -21.71
C TYR A 2 -15.31 11.59 -21.74
N ALA A 3 -16.24 10.93 -21.04
CA ALA A 3 -16.29 9.47 -20.97
C ALA A 3 -16.78 8.77 -22.26
N LYS A 4 -17.49 9.46 -23.15
CA LYS A 4 -18.02 8.86 -24.39
C LYS A 4 -17.00 8.76 -25.53
N ALA A 5 -15.84 9.42 -25.43
CA ALA A 5 -14.89 9.50 -26.53
C ALA A 5 -13.90 8.33 -26.61
N ARG A 6 -13.69 7.55 -25.54
CA ARG A 6 -12.65 6.50 -25.49
C ARG A 6 -13.15 5.07 -25.68
N VAL A 7 -14.45 4.81 -25.65
CA VAL A 7 -15.00 3.45 -25.74
C VAL A 7 -14.81 2.84 -27.15
N ASN A 8 -14.42 3.63 -28.16
CA ASN A 8 -14.39 3.20 -29.56
C ASN A 8 -13.00 3.20 -30.24
N ASP A 9 -11.89 3.28 -29.50
CA ASP A 9 -10.54 3.18 -30.10
C ASP A 9 -9.81 1.91 -29.62
N PRO A 10 -9.93 0.78 -30.36
CA PRO A 10 -9.26 -0.47 -30.02
C PRO A 10 -7.75 -0.49 -30.34
N GLU A 11 -7.19 0.57 -30.92
CA GLU A 11 -5.77 0.67 -31.29
C GLU A 11 -4.94 1.50 -30.29
N GLY A 12 -5.57 2.14 -29.30
CA GLY A 12 -4.88 2.94 -28.29
C GLY A 12 -4.31 2.13 -27.13
N ASP A 13 -3.11 2.47 -26.67
CA ASP A 13 -2.54 1.92 -25.44
C ASP A 13 -3.53 2.10 -24.26
N PRO A 14 -3.71 1.07 -23.40
CA PRO A 14 -4.60 1.17 -22.26
C PRO A 14 -4.15 2.30 -21.33
N PRO A 15 -5.10 3.04 -20.70
CA PRO A 15 -4.76 4.19 -19.88
C PRO A 15 -3.84 3.78 -18.75
N GLN A 16 -2.80 4.58 -18.51
CA GLN A 16 -1.87 4.37 -17.41
C GLN A 16 -2.60 4.51 -16.07
N PHE A 17 -2.10 3.90 -15.01
CA PHE A 17 -2.74 3.93 -13.69
C PHE A 17 -3.03 5.36 -13.19
N GLY A 18 -2.11 6.30 -13.45
CA GLY A 18 -2.33 7.73 -13.12
C GLY A 18 -3.49 8.37 -13.90
N GLN A 19 -3.68 7.97 -15.17
CA GLN A 19 -4.82 8.43 -15.98
C GLN A 19 -6.13 7.83 -15.48
N GLN A 20 -6.13 6.54 -15.13
CA GLN A 20 -7.30 5.89 -14.53
C GLN A 20 -7.71 6.55 -13.21
N GLN A 21 -6.74 6.93 -12.37
CA GLN A 21 -7.01 7.65 -11.12
C GLN A 21 -7.56 9.05 -11.35
N ALA A 22 -7.03 9.79 -12.34
CA ALA A 22 -7.54 11.10 -12.71
C ALA A 22 -8.98 11.03 -13.26
N ASP A 23 -9.25 10.05 -14.13
CA ASP A 23 -10.59 9.81 -14.68
C ASP A 23 -11.57 9.41 -13.56
N ALA A 24 -11.17 8.53 -12.64
CA ALA A 24 -11.99 8.14 -11.50
C ALA A 24 -12.30 9.32 -10.57
N LEU A 25 -11.31 10.18 -10.31
CA LEU A 25 -11.51 11.41 -9.53
C LEU A 25 -12.47 12.37 -10.22
N GLY A 26 -12.36 12.52 -11.54
CA GLY A 26 -13.27 13.32 -12.35
C GLY A 26 -14.71 12.79 -12.27
N ILE A 27 -14.91 11.48 -12.38
CA ILE A 27 -16.23 10.84 -12.26
C ILE A 27 -16.83 11.07 -10.87
N ILE A 28 -16.04 10.93 -9.80
CA ILE A 28 -16.50 11.18 -8.43
C ILE A 28 -16.93 12.65 -8.27
N ALA A 29 -16.14 13.60 -8.79
CA ALA A 29 -16.45 15.02 -8.73
C ALA A 29 -17.69 15.38 -9.56
N GLU A 30 -17.83 14.83 -10.78
CA GLU A 30 -19.01 15.04 -11.63
C GLU A 30 -20.27 14.46 -10.98
N ALA A 31 -20.21 13.25 -10.40
CA ALA A 31 -21.33 12.64 -9.69
C ALA A 31 -21.74 13.45 -8.45
N ALA A 32 -20.76 13.99 -7.72
CA ALA A 32 -20.97 14.85 -6.56
C ALA A 32 -21.56 16.23 -6.91
N LEU A 33 -21.33 16.74 -8.12
CA LEU A 33 -21.89 18.01 -8.60
C LEU A 33 -23.27 17.82 -9.24
N ALA A 34 -23.51 16.68 -9.89
CA ALA A 34 -24.77 16.37 -10.57
C ALA A 34 -25.90 15.99 -9.61
N HIS A 35 -25.56 15.35 -8.49
CA HIS A 35 -26.47 15.11 -7.39
C HIS A 35 -26.09 16.07 -6.28
N GLU A 36 -26.96 17.01 -5.91
CA GLU A 36 -26.78 17.77 -4.67
C GLU A 36 -26.51 16.75 -3.56
N LEU A 37 -25.26 16.71 -3.09
CA LEU A 37 -24.88 15.86 -1.97
C LEU A 37 -25.56 16.46 -0.75
N ASP A 38 -26.84 16.13 -0.49
CA ASP A 38 -27.49 16.46 0.78
C ASP A 38 -26.72 15.72 1.86
N PRO A 39 -25.86 16.43 2.62
CA PRO A 39 -24.86 15.80 3.39
C PRO A 39 -25.33 15.78 4.85
N GLY A 40 -26.59 15.46 5.15
CA GLY A 40 -27.16 15.28 6.51
C GLY A 40 -26.15 14.87 7.61
N PRO A 41 -26.35 15.21 8.89
CA PRO A 41 -25.31 15.37 9.92
C PRO A 41 -23.92 14.74 9.63
N SER A 42 -22.93 15.60 9.45
CA SER A 42 -21.71 15.39 8.66
C SER A 42 -20.64 14.43 9.22
N THR A 43 -20.82 13.85 10.41
CA THR A 43 -19.71 13.21 11.12
C THR A 43 -19.46 11.76 10.72
N ASP A 44 -20.45 11.05 10.17
CA ASP A 44 -20.37 9.58 10.03
C ASP A 44 -20.66 8.99 8.64
N ARG A 45 -20.99 9.81 7.62
CA ARG A 45 -21.49 9.28 6.32
C ARG A 45 -20.44 8.82 5.30
N TYR A 46 -19.15 8.94 5.61
CA TYR A 46 -18.06 8.41 4.77
C TYR A 46 -17.25 7.36 5.54
N GLN A 47 -17.95 6.35 6.07
CA GLN A 47 -17.35 5.29 6.86
C GLN A 47 -17.65 3.94 6.23
N VAL A 48 -16.62 3.12 6.13
CA VAL A 48 -16.77 1.69 5.91
C VAL A 48 -16.74 1.07 7.30
N VAL A 49 -17.86 0.49 7.71
CA VAL A 49 -17.98 -0.22 8.97
C VAL A 49 -17.67 -1.69 8.72
N VAL A 50 -16.85 -2.25 9.61
CA VAL A 50 -16.50 -3.66 9.59
C VAL A 50 -16.90 -4.24 10.94
N HIS A 51 -17.82 -5.18 10.92
CA HIS A 51 -18.21 -5.98 12.08
C HIS A 51 -17.28 -7.19 12.16
N VAL A 52 -16.57 -7.33 13.28
CA VAL A 52 -15.65 -8.43 13.50
C VAL A 52 -15.75 -8.92 14.94
N ASP A 53 -15.84 -10.24 15.10
CA ASP A 53 -15.86 -10.86 16.43
C ASP A 53 -14.51 -10.71 17.10
N ALA A 54 -14.52 -10.45 18.41
CA ALA A 54 -13.28 -10.22 19.16
C ALA A 54 -12.27 -11.40 19.06
N PRO A 55 -12.69 -12.68 19.12
CA PRO A 55 -11.78 -13.81 18.91
C PRO A 55 -11.16 -13.83 17.51
N VAL A 56 -11.97 -13.60 16.46
CA VAL A 56 -11.53 -13.55 15.05
C VAL A 56 -10.56 -12.38 14.83
N LEU A 57 -10.82 -11.24 15.47
CA LEU A 57 -9.93 -10.10 15.39
C LEU A 57 -8.58 -10.42 16.06
N ALA A 58 -8.57 -11.13 17.19
CA ALA A 58 -7.34 -11.48 17.89
C ALA A 58 -6.51 -12.56 17.16
N ASP A 59 -7.19 -13.55 16.59
CA ASP A 59 -6.61 -14.68 15.88
C ASP A 59 -7.43 -14.96 14.61
N PRO A 60 -6.84 -14.76 13.41
CA PRO A 60 -7.59 -14.83 12.16
C PRO A 60 -8.00 -16.27 11.78
N ASP A 61 -7.48 -17.28 12.47
CA ASP A 61 -7.84 -18.69 12.26
C ASP A 61 -9.05 -19.12 13.11
N GLN A 62 -9.52 -18.26 14.04
CA GLN A 62 -10.70 -18.54 14.84
C GLN A 62 -11.99 -18.46 14.00
N PRO A 63 -12.99 -19.31 14.31
CA PRO A 63 -14.30 -19.21 13.68
C PRO A 63 -15.04 -17.95 14.17
N GLY A 64 -15.83 -17.35 13.28
CA GLY A 64 -16.71 -16.22 13.62
C GLY A 64 -16.87 -15.23 12.46
N GLN A 65 -17.41 -14.06 12.78
CA GLN A 65 -17.77 -13.04 11.83
C GLN A 65 -16.62 -12.05 11.55
N SER A 66 -16.47 -11.68 10.28
CA SER A 66 -15.71 -10.53 9.80
C SER A 66 -16.34 -10.07 8.48
N VAL A 67 -17.21 -9.05 8.55
CA VAL A 67 -18.08 -8.64 7.44
C VAL A 67 -18.29 -7.12 7.41
N LEU A 68 -18.73 -6.62 6.27
CA LEU A 68 -19.29 -5.27 6.12
C LEU A 68 -20.76 -5.20 6.58
N ASP A 69 -21.33 -4.00 6.63
CA ASP A 69 -22.73 -3.77 7.03
C ASP A 69 -23.76 -4.53 6.18
N ASP A 70 -23.44 -4.82 4.92
CA ASP A 70 -24.28 -5.59 3.99
C ASP A 70 -24.05 -7.12 4.08
N GLY A 71 -23.21 -7.56 5.01
CA GLY A 71 -22.87 -8.96 5.24
C GLY A 71 -21.75 -9.49 4.33
N GLN A 72 -21.18 -8.68 3.43
CA GLN A 72 -20.04 -9.13 2.61
C GLN A 72 -18.81 -9.43 3.47
N HIS A 73 -18.19 -10.59 3.24
CA HIS A 73 -17.04 -11.02 4.03
C HIS A 73 -15.78 -10.18 3.76
N VAL A 74 -15.10 -9.85 4.85
CA VAL A 74 -13.76 -9.24 4.88
C VAL A 74 -12.82 -10.22 5.57
N THR A 75 -11.63 -10.44 5.03
CA THR A 75 -10.67 -11.34 5.68
C THR A 75 -10.30 -10.82 7.07
N ALA A 76 -10.18 -11.71 8.06
CA ALA A 76 -9.83 -11.33 9.44
C ALA A 76 -8.50 -10.54 9.51
N VAL A 77 -7.51 -10.93 8.69
CA VAL A 77 -6.22 -10.22 8.56
C VAL A 77 -6.41 -8.77 8.04
N THR A 78 -7.35 -8.54 7.14
CA THR A 78 -7.72 -7.18 6.70
C THR A 78 -8.30 -6.37 7.85
N SER A 79 -9.21 -6.97 8.64
CA SER A 79 -9.82 -6.34 9.81
C SER A 79 -8.77 -5.99 10.88
N GLN A 80 -7.79 -6.88 11.12
CA GLN A 80 -6.64 -6.63 12.01
C GLN A 80 -5.80 -5.44 11.56
N ARG A 81 -5.49 -5.35 10.27
CA ARG A 81 -4.75 -4.23 9.70
C ARG A 81 -5.52 -2.91 9.87
N LEU A 82 -6.81 -2.92 9.58
CA LEU A 82 -7.66 -1.73 9.74
C LEU A 82 -7.73 -1.29 11.20
N ALA A 83 -7.79 -2.24 12.14
CA ALA A 83 -7.90 -1.96 13.58
C ALA A 83 -6.73 -1.17 14.17
N CYS A 84 -5.55 -1.17 13.54
CA CYS A 84 -4.38 -0.42 14.02
C CYS A 84 -4.62 1.10 14.10
N ASP A 85 -5.35 1.71 13.15
CA ASP A 85 -5.54 3.17 13.08
C ASP A 85 -7.03 3.57 12.90
N ALA A 86 -7.96 2.62 13.09
CA ALA A 86 -9.39 2.85 12.96
C ALA A 86 -10.00 3.54 14.19
N SER A 87 -11.22 4.05 14.00
CA SER A 87 -12.15 4.23 15.11
C SER A 87 -12.81 2.88 15.42
N ARG A 88 -13.09 2.61 16.68
CA ARG A 88 -13.72 1.38 17.14
C ARG A 88 -14.84 1.68 18.12
N ILE A 89 -15.89 0.88 18.02
CA ILE A 89 -16.96 0.72 18.99
C ILE A 89 -16.91 -0.73 19.46
N VAL A 90 -16.98 -0.96 20.77
CA VAL A 90 -17.05 -2.31 21.33
C VAL A 90 -18.49 -2.59 21.70
N MET A 91 -19.04 -3.68 21.19
CA MET A 91 -20.39 -4.14 21.50
C MET A 91 -20.30 -5.44 22.29
N ARG A 92 -21.04 -5.56 23.38
CA ARG A 92 -21.23 -6.83 24.08
C ARG A 92 -22.60 -7.39 23.75
N HIS A 93 -22.65 -8.69 23.52
CA HIS A 93 -23.88 -9.41 23.22
C HIS A 93 -24.21 -10.36 24.38
N ASP A 94 -25.50 -10.61 24.59
CA ASP A 94 -25.97 -11.69 25.47
C ASP A 94 -25.88 -13.07 24.78
N PRO A 95 -26.23 -14.18 25.46
CA PRO A 95 -26.22 -15.51 24.84
C PRO A 95 -27.19 -15.71 23.68
N ASP A 96 -28.19 -14.83 23.51
CA ASP A 96 -29.15 -14.84 22.40
C ASP A 96 -28.70 -13.92 21.24
N GLU A 97 -27.42 -13.52 21.22
CA GLU A 97 -26.80 -12.63 20.23
C GLU A 97 -27.39 -11.21 20.17
N ARG A 98 -28.05 -10.75 21.24
CA ARG A 98 -28.56 -9.37 21.31
C ARG A 98 -27.54 -8.43 21.92
N ALA A 99 -27.31 -7.29 21.28
CA ALA A 99 -26.40 -6.27 21.81
C ALA A 99 -26.95 -5.68 23.12
N VAL A 100 -26.24 -5.89 24.23
CA VAL A 100 -26.62 -5.42 25.57
C VAL A 100 -25.84 -4.20 26.02
N GLU A 101 -24.64 -3.99 25.49
CA GLU A 101 -23.79 -2.84 25.81
C GLU A 101 -23.10 -2.36 24.54
N VAL A 102 -23.09 -1.04 24.34
CA VAL A 102 -22.36 -0.38 23.24
C VAL A 102 -21.46 0.69 23.84
N GLY A 103 -20.16 0.48 23.71
CA GLY A 103 -19.14 1.41 24.19
C GLY A 103 -19.06 2.68 23.35
N ALA A 104 -18.47 3.73 23.92
CA ALA A 104 -18.19 4.94 23.17
C ALA A 104 -17.20 4.71 22.02
N ARG A 105 -17.41 5.42 20.92
CA ARG A 105 -16.47 5.46 19.80
C ARG A 105 -15.12 6.00 20.27
N THR A 106 -14.06 5.21 20.08
CA THR A 106 -12.68 5.59 20.41
C THR A 106 -11.76 5.37 19.22
N ARG A 107 -10.70 6.15 19.08
CA ARG A 107 -9.63 5.85 18.11
C ARG A 107 -8.58 4.97 18.76
N THR A 108 -8.12 3.94 18.04
CA THR A 108 -7.02 3.09 18.50
C THR A 108 -5.75 3.90 18.72
N ILE A 109 -5.43 4.84 17.82
CA ILE A 109 -4.32 5.79 17.93
C ILE A 109 -4.89 7.19 18.09
N THR A 110 -4.55 7.85 19.20
CA THR A 110 -5.06 9.19 19.50
C THR A 110 -4.42 10.26 18.60
N PRO A 111 -5.08 11.41 18.36
CA PRO A 111 -4.50 12.49 17.56
C PRO A 111 -3.17 13.04 18.10
N ALA A 112 -2.97 13.02 19.42
CA ALA A 112 -1.69 13.42 20.03
C ALA A 112 -0.57 12.43 19.68
N LEU A 113 -0.84 11.13 19.77
CA LEU A 113 0.14 10.09 19.44
C LEU A 113 0.43 10.05 17.94
N ARG A 114 -0.58 10.26 17.10
CA ARG A 114 -0.44 10.42 15.65
C ARG A 114 0.53 11.55 15.29
N ARG A 115 0.42 12.72 15.93
CA ARG A 115 1.34 13.85 15.74
C ARG A 115 2.77 13.52 16.16
N ALA A 116 2.94 12.86 17.31
CA ALA A 116 4.25 12.41 17.77
C ALA A 116 4.90 11.42 16.79
N LEU A 117 4.11 10.49 16.23
CA LEU A 117 4.56 9.57 15.19
C LEU A 117 5.00 10.31 13.91
N GLN A 118 4.21 11.26 13.43
CA GLN A 118 4.55 12.05 12.24
C GLN A 118 5.88 12.80 12.41
N HIS A 119 6.10 13.39 13.59
CA HIS A 119 7.34 14.08 13.92
C HIS A 119 8.55 13.13 13.96
N ARG A 120 8.41 11.97 14.61
CA ARG A 120 9.48 10.98 14.76
C ARG A 120 9.80 10.26 13.45
N ASP A 121 8.78 9.78 12.75
CA ASP A 121 8.95 8.85 11.65
C ASP A 121 9.15 9.54 10.29
N ARG A 122 8.64 10.77 10.13
CA ARG A 122 8.76 11.62 8.92
C ARG A 122 8.32 10.96 7.61
N GLY A 123 7.47 9.94 7.68
CA GLY A 123 6.99 9.18 6.53
C GLY A 123 6.97 7.68 6.81
N CYS A 124 6.77 6.88 5.77
CA CYS A 124 6.79 5.43 5.89
C CYS A 124 8.19 4.94 6.29
N ARG A 125 8.27 4.20 7.40
CA ARG A 125 9.53 3.66 7.95
C ARG A 125 10.01 2.37 7.29
N PHE A 126 9.23 1.78 6.38
CA PHE A 126 9.68 0.62 5.63
C PHE A 126 10.94 0.99 4.82
N PRO A 127 11.99 0.13 4.80
CA PRO A 127 13.26 0.45 4.15
C PRO A 127 13.11 0.94 2.70
N GLY A 128 13.66 2.12 2.42
CA GLY A 128 13.64 2.73 1.09
C GLY A 128 12.32 3.39 0.64
N CYS A 129 11.31 3.50 1.51
CA CYS A 129 10.02 4.07 1.11
C CYS A 129 9.88 5.59 1.31
N GLY A 130 9.88 6.06 2.56
CA GLY A 130 9.76 7.51 2.86
C GLY A 130 8.44 8.19 2.48
N LEU A 131 7.44 7.49 1.92
CA LEU A 131 6.17 8.11 1.51
C LEU A 131 5.46 8.83 2.67
N PRO A 132 4.93 10.05 2.47
CA PRO A 132 4.32 10.83 3.56
C PRO A 132 2.91 10.35 3.94
N PHE A 133 2.19 9.71 3.00
CA PHE A 133 0.84 9.20 3.22
C PHE A 133 0.87 7.87 3.98
N THR A 134 0.69 7.95 5.29
CA THR A 134 0.93 6.83 6.22
C THR A 134 -0.24 6.57 7.14
N GLN A 135 -0.30 5.34 7.66
CA GLN A 135 -1.17 4.85 8.72
C GLN A 135 -0.31 4.47 9.92
N GLY A 136 -0.86 4.57 11.13
CA GLY A 136 -0.22 4.00 12.31
C GLY A 136 -0.30 2.47 12.30
N HIS A 137 0.80 1.82 12.64
CA HIS A 137 0.92 0.38 12.74
C HIS A 137 1.45 -0.01 14.11
N HIS A 138 0.83 -0.99 14.75
CA HIS A 138 1.30 -1.57 16.00
C HIS A 138 2.26 -2.74 15.72
N ILE A 139 3.50 -2.61 16.19
CA ILE A 139 4.58 -3.61 16.03
C ILE A 139 4.19 -4.93 16.69
N ARG A 140 3.83 -4.89 17.98
CA ARG A 140 2.96 -5.92 18.56
C ARG A 140 1.53 -5.53 18.25
N HIS A 141 0.86 -6.31 17.41
CA HIS A 141 -0.48 -6.00 16.94
C HIS A 141 -1.43 -5.69 18.09
N TRP A 142 -2.20 -4.61 17.90
CA TRP A 142 -3.18 -4.16 18.88
C TRP A 142 -4.26 -5.21 19.14
N ALA A 143 -4.70 -5.93 18.10
CA ALA A 143 -5.68 -7.01 18.22
C ALA A 143 -5.22 -8.17 19.12
N GLN A 144 -3.89 -8.32 19.29
CA GLN A 144 -3.25 -9.32 20.15
C GLN A 144 -2.82 -8.72 21.50
N GLY A 145 -3.50 -7.65 21.94
CA GLY A 145 -3.23 -6.95 23.20
C GLY A 145 -1.99 -6.05 23.17
N GLY A 146 -1.50 -5.68 21.97
CA GLY A 146 -0.41 -4.72 21.84
C GLY A 146 -0.78 -3.34 22.39
N PRO A 147 0.07 -2.72 23.24
CA PRO A 147 -0.25 -1.43 23.83
C PRO A 147 -0.21 -0.31 22.78
N THR A 148 -1.15 0.62 22.83
CA THR A 148 -1.08 1.86 22.02
C THR A 148 -0.12 2.84 22.69
N THR A 149 1.17 2.69 22.41
CA THR A 149 2.26 3.54 22.93
C THR A 149 3.19 3.93 21.80
N LEU A 150 3.95 5.03 21.98
CA LEU A 150 4.88 5.49 20.94
C LEU A 150 5.93 4.43 20.61
N SER A 151 6.43 3.68 21.59
CA SER A 151 7.40 2.60 21.41
C SER A 151 6.85 1.41 20.62
N ASN A 152 5.56 1.09 20.77
CA ASN A 152 4.92 -0.01 20.03
C ASN A 152 4.36 0.41 18.67
N LEU A 153 4.46 1.70 18.29
CA LEU A 153 3.89 2.20 17.04
C LEU A 153 4.95 2.62 16.03
N THR A 154 4.61 2.55 14.75
CA THR A 154 5.35 3.19 13.64
C THR A 154 4.43 3.56 12.49
N LEU A 155 4.89 4.44 11.60
CA LEU A 155 4.19 4.84 10.39
C LEU A 155 4.56 3.97 9.19
N LEU A 156 3.54 3.41 8.53
CA LEU A 156 3.67 2.68 7.28
C LEU A 156 2.68 3.22 6.24
N CYS A 157 3.08 3.29 4.96
CA CYS A 157 2.13 3.59 3.89
C CYS A 157 1.17 2.41 3.68
N ARG A 158 0.04 2.62 2.99
CA ARG A 158 -0.96 1.55 2.73
C ARG A 158 -0.33 0.26 2.21
N ARG A 159 0.62 0.36 1.26
CA ARG A 159 1.32 -0.78 0.67
C ARG A 159 2.09 -1.57 1.73
N HIS A 160 2.99 -0.92 2.46
CA HIS A 160 3.83 -1.61 3.44
C HIS A 160 3.07 -2.03 4.68
N HIS A 161 1.99 -1.31 5.04
CA HIS A 161 1.10 -1.74 6.10
C HIS A 161 0.36 -3.03 5.74
N ARG A 162 -0.06 -3.18 4.48
CA ARG A 162 -0.52 -4.47 3.93
C ARG A 162 0.60 -5.50 3.99
N SER A 163 1.81 -5.19 3.57
CA SER A 163 2.88 -6.19 3.52
C SER A 163 3.27 -6.77 4.88
N VAL A 164 3.24 -5.98 5.95
CA VAL A 164 3.50 -6.49 7.31
C VAL A 164 2.35 -7.29 7.91
N HIS A 165 1.13 -7.15 7.37
CA HIS A 165 -0.05 -7.89 7.84
C HIS A 165 -0.35 -9.12 6.99
N GLU A 166 -0.28 -8.98 5.67
CA GLU A 166 -0.83 -9.93 4.69
C GLU A 166 0.28 -10.66 3.91
N ASP A 167 1.46 -10.06 3.73
CA ASP A 167 2.52 -10.61 2.85
C ASP A 167 3.66 -11.31 3.63
N GLY A 168 3.55 -11.43 4.95
CA GLY A 168 4.52 -12.14 5.79
C GLY A 168 5.79 -11.36 6.16
N PHE A 169 5.87 -10.07 5.83
CA PHE A 169 6.96 -9.22 6.32
C PHE A 169 6.79 -8.99 7.82
N ARG A 170 7.91 -8.88 8.54
CA ARG A 170 7.91 -8.65 9.98
C ARG A 170 8.62 -7.34 10.28
N VAL A 171 8.19 -6.69 11.35
CA VAL A 171 8.83 -5.51 11.90
C VAL A 171 8.99 -5.70 13.40
N GLU A 172 10.18 -5.40 13.91
CA GLU A 172 10.49 -5.39 15.33
C GLU A 172 11.17 -4.08 15.68
N ARG A 173 11.03 -3.63 16.93
CA ARG A 173 11.81 -2.51 17.47
C ARG A 173 12.95 -3.05 18.31
N LEU A 174 14.17 -2.72 17.93
CA LEU A 174 15.38 -3.11 18.61
C LEU A 174 15.60 -2.28 19.89
N PRO A 175 16.47 -2.73 20.83
CA PRO A 175 16.75 -2.01 22.07
C PRO A 175 17.31 -0.60 21.89
N ASP A 176 18.00 -0.34 20.78
CA ASP A 176 18.50 0.99 20.38
C ASP A 176 17.40 1.91 19.82
N GLY A 177 16.17 1.40 19.67
CA GLY A 177 15.02 2.11 19.14
C GLY A 177 14.86 2.01 17.63
N GLU A 178 15.80 1.43 16.90
CA GLU A 178 15.69 1.23 15.45
C GLU A 178 14.70 0.12 15.10
N LEU A 179 14.21 0.16 13.86
CA LEU A 179 13.30 -0.85 13.34
C LEU A 179 14.07 -1.91 12.55
N ASP A 180 13.87 -3.17 12.90
CA ASP A 180 14.34 -4.32 12.15
C ASP A 180 13.20 -4.85 11.29
N PHE A 181 13.30 -4.66 9.97
CA PHE A 181 12.35 -5.22 9.02
C PHE A 181 12.90 -6.52 8.44
N ARG A 182 12.07 -7.54 8.38
CA ARG A 182 12.43 -8.85 7.82
C ARG A 182 11.47 -9.26 6.72
N ARG A 183 12.03 -9.89 5.70
CA ARG A 183 11.31 -10.56 4.63
C ARG A 183 10.58 -11.80 5.16
N PRO A 184 9.64 -12.35 4.39
CA PRO A 184 8.98 -13.62 4.73
C PRO A 184 9.95 -14.79 4.91
N ASP A 185 11.10 -14.76 4.22
CA ASP A 185 12.19 -15.75 4.36
C ASP A 185 13.09 -15.53 5.59
N GLY A 186 12.78 -14.54 6.43
CA GLY A 186 13.50 -14.20 7.66
C GLY A 186 14.73 -13.31 7.46
N ARG A 187 15.13 -13.02 6.22
CA ARG A 187 16.28 -12.13 5.94
C ARG A 187 15.96 -10.68 6.29
N ARG A 188 16.92 -9.99 6.88
CA ARG A 188 16.82 -8.56 7.19
C ARG A 188 16.74 -7.73 5.90
N LEU A 189 15.88 -6.72 5.92
CA LEU A 189 15.84 -5.65 4.93
C LEU A 189 16.69 -4.51 5.43
N ASP A 190 17.84 -4.32 4.78
CA ASP A 190 18.68 -3.17 5.04
C ASP A 190 18.01 -1.90 4.53
N ALA A 191 18.29 -0.77 5.20
CA ALA A 191 17.90 0.53 4.69
C ALA A 191 18.48 0.68 3.28
N ALA A 192 17.61 0.96 2.30
CA ALA A 192 18.07 1.26 0.97
C ALA A 192 19.07 2.44 1.06
N PRO A 193 20.24 2.35 0.41
CA PRO A 193 21.16 3.49 0.37
C PRO A 193 20.41 4.71 -0.18
N PRO A 194 20.76 5.92 0.25
CA PRO A 194 20.16 7.13 -0.30
C PRO A 194 20.31 7.12 -1.82
N LEU A 195 19.26 7.54 -2.53
CA LEU A 195 19.36 7.75 -3.97
C LEU A 195 20.53 8.72 -4.21
N PRO A 196 21.42 8.43 -5.18
CA PRO A 196 22.46 9.39 -5.54
C PRO A 196 21.81 10.71 -5.97
N PRO A 197 22.45 11.86 -5.72
CA PRO A 197 21.94 13.14 -6.16
C PRO A 197 21.72 13.09 -7.67
N VAL A 198 20.53 13.50 -8.10
CA VAL A 198 20.18 13.59 -9.52
C VAL A 198 20.81 14.87 -10.05
N PRO A 199 21.71 14.81 -11.06
CA PRO A 199 22.32 16.00 -11.64
C PRO A 199 21.26 16.93 -12.25
N ASP A 200 21.49 18.24 -12.25
CA ASP A 200 20.57 19.21 -12.88
C ASP A 200 20.39 18.92 -14.39
N ASP A 201 21.45 18.43 -15.05
CA ASP A 201 21.42 17.96 -16.44
C ASP A 201 21.57 16.42 -16.51
N VAL A 202 20.54 15.71 -16.05
CA VAL A 202 20.46 14.24 -16.13
C VAL A 202 20.73 13.74 -17.55
N ILE A 203 20.20 14.44 -18.56
CA ILE A 203 20.29 14.00 -19.95
C ILE A 203 21.73 14.15 -20.47
N GLY A 204 22.40 15.26 -20.18
CA GLY A 204 23.81 15.46 -20.55
C GLY A 204 24.74 14.46 -19.86
N VAL A 205 24.53 14.21 -18.56
CA VAL A 205 25.31 13.19 -17.82
C VAL A 205 25.13 11.80 -18.44
N LEU A 206 23.89 11.38 -18.68
CA LEU A 206 23.62 10.08 -19.31
C LEU A 206 24.22 10.00 -20.72
N ARG A 207 24.19 11.09 -21.50
CA ARG A 207 24.81 11.13 -22.84
C ARG A 207 26.33 10.96 -22.75
N ALA A 208 26.99 11.69 -21.86
CA ALA A 208 28.44 11.60 -21.68
C ALA A 208 28.87 10.19 -21.19
N GLU A 209 28.10 9.58 -20.28
CA GLU A 209 28.33 8.20 -19.84
C GLU A 209 28.20 7.20 -20.98
N ASN A 210 27.14 7.33 -21.79
CA ASN A 210 26.94 6.49 -22.97
C ASN A 210 28.07 6.67 -23.99
N GLU A 211 28.47 7.92 -24.29
CA GLU A 211 29.59 8.21 -25.18
C GLU A 211 30.91 7.61 -24.68
N ALA A 212 31.19 7.75 -23.37
CA ALA A 212 32.36 7.14 -22.74
C ALA A 212 32.33 5.61 -22.79
N ALA A 213 31.15 5.01 -22.72
CA ALA A 213 30.94 3.57 -22.90
C ALA A 213 30.90 3.13 -24.37
N GLY A 214 31.04 4.05 -25.33
CA GLY A 214 30.94 3.77 -26.77
C GLY A 214 29.52 3.44 -27.24
N LEU A 215 28.51 3.74 -26.43
CA LEU A 215 27.09 3.50 -26.72
C LEU A 215 26.49 4.69 -27.48
N GLN A 216 26.08 4.45 -28.72
CA GLN A 216 25.35 5.42 -29.54
C GLN A 216 23.85 5.20 -29.36
N LEU A 217 23.28 5.75 -28.29
CA LEU A 217 21.84 5.65 -28.01
C LEU A 217 21.08 6.79 -28.70
N ASP A 218 20.36 6.47 -29.77
CA ASP A 218 19.45 7.38 -30.46
C ASP A 218 17.98 6.92 -30.34
N GLY A 219 17.04 7.63 -30.96
CA GLY A 219 15.62 7.27 -30.96
C GLY A 219 15.30 5.93 -31.65
N ARG A 220 16.30 5.26 -32.22
CA ARG A 220 16.22 3.92 -32.83
C ARG A 220 16.97 2.87 -32.02
N ALA A 221 17.69 3.22 -30.96
CA ALA A 221 18.44 2.27 -30.15
C ALA A 221 17.56 1.18 -29.50
N ALA A 222 16.29 1.49 -29.22
CA ALA A 222 15.30 0.51 -28.76
C ALA A 222 14.53 -0.18 -29.90
N ARG A 223 14.76 0.22 -31.16
CA ARG A 223 14.21 -0.48 -32.33
C ARG A 223 15.13 -1.65 -32.66
N GLY A 224 14.59 -2.86 -32.59
CA GLY A 224 15.27 -4.01 -33.16
C GLY A 224 15.62 -3.74 -34.62
N THR A 225 16.81 -4.12 -35.06
CA THR A 225 17.32 -3.92 -36.43
C THR A 225 16.62 -4.82 -37.46
N TRP A 226 15.38 -5.23 -37.19
CA TRP A 226 14.63 -6.27 -37.88
C TRP A 226 14.80 -6.14 -39.40
N ASP A 227 15.66 -7.00 -39.94
CA ASP A 227 16.06 -7.08 -41.34
C ASP A 227 15.22 -8.10 -42.11
N GLY A 228 14.13 -8.58 -41.50
CA GLY A 228 13.28 -9.63 -42.03
C GLY A 228 13.78 -11.05 -41.73
N THR A 229 14.92 -11.22 -41.05
CA THR A 229 15.35 -12.54 -40.56
C THR A 229 14.40 -13.05 -39.48
N ARG A 230 14.15 -14.36 -39.44
CA ARG A 230 13.29 -14.96 -38.41
C ARG A 230 13.87 -14.70 -37.02
N PHE A 231 13.02 -14.23 -36.11
CA PHE A 231 13.36 -14.00 -34.71
C PHE A 231 13.98 -15.26 -34.10
N SER A 232 15.25 -15.17 -33.67
CA SER A 232 15.93 -16.28 -32.99
C SER A 232 15.55 -16.27 -31.51
N VAL A 233 14.53 -17.06 -31.17
CA VAL A 233 14.08 -17.26 -29.79
C VAL A 233 15.23 -17.74 -28.90
N GLY A 234 16.12 -18.60 -29.42
CA GLY A 234 17.31 -19.07 -28.68
C GLY A 234 18.24 -17.92 -28.29
N ARG A 235 18.60 -17.04 -29.24
CA ARG A 235 19.50 -15.92 -28.97
C ARG A 235 18.90 -14.89 -27.99
N ALA A 236 17.58 -14.69 -28.04
CA ALA A 236 16.90 -13.82 -27.09
C ALA A 236 16.94 -14.39 -25.66
N ILE A 237 16.78 -15.71 -25.51
CA ILE A 237 16.90 -16.41 -24.22
C ILE A 237 18.34 -16.34 -23.71
N ASP A 238 19.33 -16.53 -24.58
CA ASP A 238 20.75 -16.53 -24.21
C ASP A 238 21.23 -15.16 -23.68
N VAL A 239 20.73 -14.06 -24.27
CA VAL A 239 21.09 -12.69 -23.85
C VAL A 239 20.34 -12.25 -22.59
N LEU A 240 19.08 -12.65 -22.42
CA LEU A 240 18.24 -12.21 -21.31
C LEU A 240 18.40 -13.08 -20.05
N HIS A 241 18.90 -14.30 -20.18
CA HIS A 241 19.09 -15.20 -19.05
C HIS A 241 20.58 -15.31 -18.69
N PRO A 242 21.06 -14.68 -17.60
CA PRO A 242 22.48 -14.65 -17.23
C PRO A 242 23.09 -16.03 -16.84
N ARG A 243 22.36 -17.13 -17.02
CA ARG A 243 22.84 -18.51 -16.87
C ARG A 243 22.75 -19.36 -18.14
N ALA A 244 22.35 -18.78 -19.27
CA ALA A 244 22.33 -19.47 -20.56
C ALA A 244 23.72 -19.38 -21.23
N ILE A 245 24.70 -20.03 -20.62
CA ILE A 245 25.93 -20.42 -21.31
C ILE A 245 26.01 -21.93 -21.18
N GLY A 246 25.77 -22.62 -22.29
CA GLY A 246 26.00 -24.07 -22.42
C GLY A 246 24.78 -24.86 -22.85
N TYR A 247 24.63 -25.03 -24.16
CA TYR A 247 24.31 -26.30 -24.82
C TYR A 247 25.14 -26.38 -26.11
#